data_AF-A0A7Y3A7W0-F1
#
_entry.id   AF-A0A7Y3A7W0-F1
#
_cell.length_a   1.000
_cell.length_b   1.000
_cell.length_c   1.000
_cell.angle_alpha   90.00
_cell.angle_beta   90.00
_cell.angle_gamma   90.00
#
_symmetry.space_group_name_H-M   'P 1'
#
loop_
_entity.id
_entity.type
_entity.pdbx_description
1 polymer ?
#
loop_
_entity_poly.entity_id
_entity_poly.type
_entity_poly.pdbx_seq_one_letter_code
_entity_poly.pdbx_strand_id
1 'polypeptide(L)'
;MAEDKTIKEIKNYKFRELNVYSSTEWLADNKKKYRQVFNSQNCTYIYAELAFYNKLFDEKAWNVNVQLKCYDASKRKKICNLEFNKKVSKQDNIVYIREGWGNKKEGSFWKKGTYYWEAWIEDEKIASKYFYVDDYGDEWDNLSNNKLELQAMKLYEGSFEDVKENERKYLKVFSTDHTRYVYAELKFSNKDLTHNWNLEIFLKFYNHARELKGQVTKLVKIKSNEDKINVSAGWGSNIKGSWRKGYYTAELVIMDKLIAVTPFEVDFDEIEGASPIQIFSGDKAMLLQPDFKIEQSYDEVLEKFESLIGLQTIKKQISDHSRYIKYLQLRKERGLKEEDDINIHSVFTGNPGTGKTTVAKMMGAIYKKMGLLTKGHVHEVDRSDLVGEYIGQTAPKVKTAISKARGGVLFIDEAYALARSNDDSKDFGREAIEILVKEMSNGQG
;
A
#
# COMPACT_ATOMS: atom_id res chain seq x y z
N MET A 1 -41.61 -43.92 -27.64
CA MET A 1 -40.36 -43.86 -28.43
C MET A 1 -40.39 -42.61 -29.29
N ALA A 2 -39.62 -41.60 -28.90
CA ALA A 2 -39.01 -40.55 -29.73
C ALA A 2 -38.45 -39.51 -28.76
N GLU A 3 -37.28 -39.79 -28.19
CA GLU A 3 -36.49 -38.76 -27.51
C GLU A 3 -35.86 -37.89 -28.58
N ASP A 4 -36.30 -36.64 -28.60
CA ASP A 4 -35.82 -35.55 -29.43
C ASP A 4 -34.35 -35.22 -29.05
N LYS A 5 -33.41 -35.95 -29.66
CA LYS A 5 -31.98 -35.60 -29.62
C LYS A 5 -31.78 -34.39 -30.49
N THR A 6 -31.94 -33.21 -29.91
CA THR A 6 -31.48 -31.94 -30.48
C THR A 6 -29.98 -32.08 -30.76
N ILE A 7 -29.63 -32.27 -32.04
CA ILE A 7 -28.24 -32.30 -32.50
C ILE A 7 -27.66 -30.93 -32.19
N LYS A 8 -26.81 -30.86 -31.17
CA LYS A 8 -26.11 -29.63 -30.79
C LYS A 8 -25.19 -29.26 -31.95
N GLU A 9 -25.55 -28.21 -32.69
CA GLU A 9 -24.80 -27.74 -33.84
C GLU A 9 -23.35 -27.48 -33.42
N ILE A 10 -22.40 -28.13 -34.10
CA ILE A 10 -20.98 -28.06 -33.73
C ILE A 10 -20.45 -26.71 -34.18
N LYS A 11 -20.41 -25.75 -33.26
CA LYS A 11 -19.80 -24.43 -33.50
C LYS A 11 -18.30 -24.57 -33.78
N ASN A 12 -17.82 -23.88 -34.81
CA ASN A 12 -16.40 -23.80 -35.22
C ASN A 12 -15.52 -23.02 -34.23
N TYR A 13 -16.10 -22.49 -33.15
CA TYR A 13 -15.39 -21.73 -32.14
C TYR A 13 -15.72 -22.19 -30.72
N LYS A 14 -14.90 -21.78 -29.76
CA LYS A 14 -15.18 -21.84 -28.31
C LYS A 14 -14.82 -20.49 -27.70
N PHE A 15 -15.78 -19.84 -27.04
CA PHE A 15 -15.53 -18.59 -26.31
C PHE A 15 -14.35 -18.73 -25.36
N ARG A 16 -13.48 -17.72 -25.33
CA ARG A 16 -12.35 -17.65 -24.41
C ARG A 16 -12.57 -16.53 -23.39
N GLU A 17 -12.68 -15.28 -23.86
CA GLU A 17 -12.79 -14.11 -22.98
C GLU A 17 -13.37 -12.89 -23.71
N LEU A 18 -13.91 -11.95 -22.92
CA LEU A 18 -14.33 -10.62 -23.36
C LEU A 18 -13.75 -9.60 -22.38
N ASN A 19 -12.80 -8.80 -22.85
CA ASN A 19 -12.09 -7.81 -22.04
C ASN A 19 -12.40 -6.39 -22.50
N VAL A 20 -12.20 -5.42 -21.61
CA VAL A 20 -12.40 -3.99 -21.88
C VAL A 20 -11.11 -3.24 -21.58
N TYR A 21 -10.77 -2.25 -22.40
CA TYR A 21 -9.55 -1.44 -22.25
C TYR A 21 -9.73 -0.07 -22.92
N SER A 22 -8.85 0.89 -22.67
CA SER A 22 -8.88 2.20 -23.35
C SER A 22 -7.58 2.57 -24.06
N SER A 23 -6.44 1.99 -23.68
CA SER A 23 -5.16 2.25 -24.35
C SER A 23 -4.96 1.32 -25.55
N THR A 24 -4.63 1.88 -26.71
CA THR A 24 -4.26 1.11 -27.90
C THR A 24 -2.81 0.64 -27.89
N GLU A 25 -2.02 1.04 -26.90
CA GLU A 25 -0.65 0.60 -26.67
C GLU A 25 -0.53 -0.93 -26.66
N TRP A 26 0.55 -1.44 -27.23
CA TRP A 26 0.85 -2.87 -27.26
C TRP A 26 1.80 -3.23 -26.12
N LEU A 27 1.38 -4.15 -25.26
CA LEU A 27 2.25 -4.71 -24.23
C LEU A 27 2.84 -6.05 -24.69
N ALA A 28 3.82 -6.53 -23.94
CA ALA A 28 4.37 -7.88 -24.12
C ALA A 28 3.26 -8.94 -24.21
N ASP A 29 3.54 -10.03 -24.93
CA ASP A 29 2.60 -11.12 -25.21
C ASP A 29 1.29 -10.69 -25.88
N ASN A 30 1.30 -9.61 -26.67
CA ASN A 30 0.13 -9.12 -27.39
C ASN A 30 -1.03 -8.68 -26.46
N LYS A 31 -0.71 -8.35 -25.20
CA LYS A 31 -1.67 -7.93 -24.16
C LYS A 31 -2.02 -6.45 -24.28
N LYS A 32 -3.19 -6.08 -23.74
CA LYS A 32 -3.63 -4.69 -23.52
C LYS A 32 -3.74 -4.39 -22.03
N LYS A 33 -3.82 -3.09 -21.70
CA LYS A 33 -4.11 -2.60 -20.35
C LYS A 33 -5.61 -2.76 -20.06
N TYR A 34 -6.03 -4.00 -19.76
CA TYR A 34 -7.43 -4.28 -19.45
C TYR A 34 -7.82 -3.69 -18.10
N ARG A 35 -8.98 -3.02 -18.07
CA ARG A 35 -9.55 -2.43 -16.87
C ARG A 35 -11.07 -2.32 -17.02
N GLN A 36 -11.76 -2.26 -15.90
CA GLN A 36 -13.21 -2.07 -15.82
C GLN A 36 -13.58 -0.65 -15.40
N VAL A 37 -12.69 0.13 -14.80
CA VAL A 37 -12.97 1.51 -14.39
C VAL A 37 -12.19 2.51 -15.26
N PHE A 38 -12.88 3.56 -15.69
CA PHE A 38 -12.38 4.59 -16.60
C PHE A 38 -12.70 5.99 -16.03
N ASN A 39 -11.78 6.95 -16.20
CA ASN A 39 -12.01 8.33 -15.77
C ASN A 39 -12.78 9.09 -16.86
N SER A 40 -13.92 9.68 -16.51
CA SER A 40 -14.75 10.44 -17.44
C SER A 40 -14.05 11.66 -18.03
N GLN A 41 -13.01 12.20 -17.41
CA GLN A 41 -12.36 13.43 -17.89
C GLN A 41 -11.35 13.18 -19.02
N ASN A 42 -10.61 12.08 -18.97
CA ASN A 42 -9.56 11.76 -19.96
C ASN A 42 -9.89 10.57 -20.86
N CYS A 43 -11.05 9.94 -20.68
CA CYS A 43 -11.45 8.83 -21.52
C CYS A 43 -11.87 9.32 -22.93
N THR A 44 -11.22 8.76 -23.95
CA THR A 44 -11.53 8.99 -25.38
C THR A 44 -12.36 7.84 -25.94
N TYR A 45 -11.72 6.69 -26.11
CA TYR A 45 -12.31 5.45 -26.60
C TYR A 45 -12.27 4.36 -25.52
N ILE A 46 -13.34 3.57 -25.46
CA ILE A 46 -13.38 2.33 -24.70
C ILE A 46 -13.55 1.20 -25.70
N TYR A 47 -12.64 0.24 -25.64
CA TYR A 47 -12.54 -0.89 -26.55
C TYR A 47 -13.02 -2.17 -25.87
N ALA A 48 -13.59 -3.06 -26.67
CA ALA A 48 -13.82 -4.45 -26.33
C ALA A 48 -12.84 -5.33 -27.12
N GLU A 49 -12.26 -6.31 -26.43
CA GLU A 49 -11.53 -7.41 -27.04
C GLU A 49 -12.31 -8.70 -26.81
N LEU A 50 -12.86 -9.26 -27.88
CA LEU A 50 -13.39 -10.61 -27.89
C LEU A 50 -12.28 -11.56 -28.34
N ALA A 51 -12.05 -12.61 -27.56
CA ALA A 51 -11.21 -13.72 -27.95
C ALA A 51 -11.98 -15.05 -27.90
N PHE A 52 -11.73 -15.90 -28.89
CA PHE A 52 -12.26 -17.25 -28.94
C PHE A 52 -11.25 -18.21 -29.58
N TYR A 53 -11.31 -19.47 -29.17
CA TYR A 53 -10.54 -20.55 -29.79
C TYR A 53 -11.17 -20.95 -31.12
N ASN A 54 -10.34 -21.08 -32.15
CA ASN A 54 -10.69 -21.65 -33.44
C ASN A 54 -10.64 -23.18 -33.35
N LYS A 55 -11.79 -23.86 -33.44
CA LYS A 55 -11.82 -25.33 -33.40
C LYS A 55 -11.39 -25.98 -34.72
N LEU A 56 -11.25 -25.21 -35.79
CA LEU A 56 -10.76 -25.65 -37.09
C LEU A 56 -9.31 -25.20 -37.34
N PHE A 57 -8.56 -24.94 -36.24
CA PHE A 57 -7.13 -24.68 -36.27
C PHE A 57 -6.40 -25.86 -36.93
N ASP A 58 -5.40 -25.56 -37.76
CA ASP A 58 -4.68 -26.48 -38.65
C ASP A 58 -5.53 -27.21 -39.71
N GLU A 59 -6.86 -27.12 -39.66
CA GLU A 59 -7.77 -27.78 -40.62
C GLU A 59 -8.11 -26.87 -41.81
N LYS A 60 -8.93 -25.83 -41.61
CA LYS A 60 -9.42 -24.96 -42.69
C LYS A 60 -9.76 -23.55 -42.24
N ALA A 61 -9.60 -22.60 -43.16
CA ALA A 61 -10.05 -21.23 -42.97
C ALA A 61 -11.59 -21.16 -43.11
N TRP A 62 -12.21 -20.24 -42.37
CA TRP A 62 -13.66 -20.03 -42.39
C TRP A 62 -13.98 -18.56 -42.12
N ASN A 63 -15.20 -18.12 -42.43
CA ASN A 63 -15.66 -16.76 -42.14
C ASN A 63 -16.59 -16.77 -40.94
N VAL A 64 -16.52 -15.72 -40.12
CA VAL A 64 -17.38 -15.54 -38.95
C VAL A 64 -17.94 -14.12 -38.93
N ASN A 65 -19.25 -14.00 -38.67
CA ASN A 65 -19.88 -12.72 -38.39
C ASN A 65 -19.88 -12.47 -36.88
N VAL A 66 -19.39 -11.30 -36.51
CA VAL A 66 -19.32 -10.89 -35.10
C VAL A 66 -19.86 -9.49 -34.95
N GLN A 67 -20.62 -9.29 -33.87
CA GLN A 67 -21.12 -7.98 -33.48
C GLN A 67 -20.66 -7.65 -32.06
N LEU A 68 -20.12 -6.45 -31.88
CA LEU A 68 -19.83 -5.85 -30.58
C LEU A 68 -20.81 -4.71 -30.34
N LYS A 69 -21.69 -4.89 -29.35
CA LYS A 69 -22.73 -3.93 -28.98
C LYS A 69 -22.40 -3.31 -27.63
N CYS A 70 -22.41 -1.99 -27.52
CA CYS A 70 -22.22 -1.31 -26.24
C CYS A 70 -23.53 -0.68 -25.77
N TYR A 71 -23.80 -0.75 -24.47
CA TYR A 71 -25.02 -0.27 -23.85
C TYR A 71 -24.73 0.63 -22.64
N ASP A 72 -25.55 1.66 -22.47
CA ASP A 72 -25.72 2.39 -21.21
C ASP A 72 -26.70 1.57 -20.35
N ALA A 73 -26.21 1.01 -19.23
CA ALA A 73 -27.01 0.14 -18.38
C ALA A 73 -28.13 0.90 -17.67
N SER A 74 -27.86 2.13 -17.25
CA SER A 74 -28.82 2.99 -16.53
C SER A 74 -29.96 3.41 -17.43
N LYS A 75 -29.66 3.77 -18.69
CA LYS A 75 -30.67 4.21 -19.67
C LYS A 75 -31.26 3.05 -20.49
N ARG A 76 -30.75 1.83 -20.31
CA ARG A 76 -31.05 0.65 -21.14
C ARG A 76 -30.95 0.95 -22.65
N LYS A 77 -30.00 1.82 -23.02
CA LYS A 77 -29.86 2.35 -24.37
C LYS A 77 -28.65 1.76 -25.05
N LYS A 78 -28.82 1.26 -26.27
CA LYS A 78 -27.70 0.87 -27.14
C LYS A 78 -26.94 2.13 -27.59
N ILE A 79 -25.65 2.18 -27.29
CA ILE A 79 -24.73 3.27 -27.64
C ILE A 79 -24.14 3.04 -29.02
N CYS A 80 -23.71 1.81 -29.31
CA CYS A 80 -23.14 1.44 -30.60
C CYS A 80 -23.42 -0.02 -30.94
N ASN A 81 -23.30 -0.34 -32.23
CA ASN A 81 -23.30 -1.69 -32.78
C ASN A 81 -22.22 -1.74 -33.85
N LEU A 82 -21.16 -2.52 -33.62
CA LEU A 82 -20.03 -2.69 -34.52
C LEU A 82 -20.11 -4.10 -35.09
N GLU A 83 -20.31 -4.21 -36.39
CA GLU A 83 -20.50 -5.47 -37.09
C GLU A 83 -19.41 -5.67 -38.13
N PHE A 84 -18.87 -6.88 -38.18
CA PHE A 84 -17.79 -7.21 -39.10
C PHE A 84 -17.79 -8.69 -39.43
N ASN A 85 -17.45 -8.98 -40.69
CA ASN A 85 -17.18 -10.31 -41.18
C ASN A 85 -15.66 -10.54 -41.14
N LYS A 86 -15.23 -11.53 -40.36
CA LYS A 86 -13.80 -11.87 -40.20
C LYS A 86 -13.52 -13.21 -40.86
N LYS A 87 -12.54 -13.23 -41.77
CA LYS A 87 -11.91 -14.47 -42.21
C LYS A 87 -10.94 -14.97 -41.15
N VAL A 88 -11.22 -16.13 -40.58
CA VAL A 88 -10.39 -16.84 -39.60
C VAL A 88 -9.41 -17.72 -40.35
N SER A 89 -8.11 -17.53 -40.09
CA SER A 89 -7.08 -18.39 -40.68
C SER A 89 -7.03 -19.75 -39.96
N LYS A 90 -6.71 -20.81 -40.70
CA LYS A 90 -6.36 -22.09 -40.08
C LYS A 90 -5.10 -22.03 -39.22
N GLN A 91 -4.25 -21.01 -39.40
CA GLN A 91 -3.04 -20.83 -38.56
C GLN A 91 -3.30 -20.08 -37.25
N ASP A 92 -4.51 -19.56 -37.04
CA ASP A 92 -4.86 -18.85 -35.82
C ASP A 92 -5.59 -19.79 -34.86
N ASN A 93 -4.91 -20.23 -33.79
CA ASN A 93 -5.54 -21.02 -32.72
C ASN A 93 -6.51 -20.14 -31.91
N ILE A 94 -6.12 -18.90 -31.62
CA ILE A 94 -6.98 -17.91 -30.96
C ILE A 94 -7.21 -16.75 -31.90
N VAL A 95 -8.48 -16.42 -32.11
CA VAL A 95 -8.90 -15.26 -32.89
C VAL A 95 -9.19 -14.11 -31.93
N TYR A 96 -8.65 -12.93 -32.26
CA TYR A 96 -8.89 -11.70 -31.53
C TYR A 96 -9.66 -10.71 -32.39
N ILE A 97 -10.67 -10.09 -31.78
CA ILE A 97 -11.50 -9.06 -32.37
C ILE A 97 -11.47 -7.88 -31.41
N ARG A 98 -10.99 -6.73 -31.89
CA ARG A 98 -10.63 -5.56 -31.08
C ARG A 98 -11.23 -4.32 -31.69
N GLU A 99 -12.31 -3.83 -31.10
CA GLU A 99 -13.00 -2.65 -31.59
C GLU A 99 -13.36 -1.72 -30.44
N GLY A 100 -13.48 -0.43 -30.74
CA GLY A 100 -13.77 0.56 -29.71
C GLY A 100 -14.69 1.66 -30.16
N TRP A 101 -15.32 2.28 -29.18
CA TRP A 101 -16.27 3.35 -29.40
C TRP A 101 -15.96 4.54 -28.51
N GLY A 102 -16.19 5.74 -29.03
CA GLY A 102 -15.85 6.98 -28.36
C GLY A 102 -15.47 8.06 -29.37
N ASN A 103 -14.69 9.03 -28.91
CA ASN A 103 -14.23 10.13 -29.74
C ASN A 103 -12.81 10.59 -29.37
N LYS A 104 -12.17 11.31 -30.29
CA LYS A 104 -10.79 11.79 -30.10
C LYS A 104 -10.65 12.83 -28.98
N LYS A 105 -11.69 13.61 -28.71
CA LYS A 105 -11.66 14.65 -27.68
C LYS A 105 -11.91 14.04 -26.30
N GLU A 106 -10.92 14.12 -25.43
CA GLU A 106 -11.00 13.64 -24.05
C GLU A 106 -12.24 14.13 -23.31
N GLY A 107 -12.84 13.21 -22.55
CA GLY A 107 -13.98 13.44 -21.65
C GLY A 107 -15.28 13.93 -22.28
N SER A 108 -15.35 13.96 -23.61
CA SER A 108 -16.50 14.52 -24.30
C SER A 108 -17.61 13.50 -24.56
N PHE A 109 -17.28 12.23 -24.78
CA PHE A 109 -18.28 11.17 -25.04
C PHE A 109 -18.72 10.43 -23.77
N TRP A 110 -17.79 9.77 -23.09
CA TRP A 110 -18.09 8.86 -21.97
C TRP A 110 -18.38 9.65 -20.70
N LYS A 111 -19.62 9.59 -20.22
CA LYS A 111 -20.06 10.25 -18.98
C LYS A 111 -20.16 9.25 -17.84
N LYS A 112 -20.08 9.75 -16.60
CA LYS A 112 -20.22 8.94 -15.39
C LYS A 112 -21.44 8.00 -15.49
N GLY A 113 -21.22 6.70 -15.30
CA GLY A 113 -22.27 5.71 -15.49
C GLY A 113 -21.76 4.27 -15.54
N THR A 114 -22.71 3.34 -15.56
CA THR A 114 -22.44 1.91 -15.76
C THR A 114 -22.78 1.53 -17.19
N TYR A 115 -21.85 0.83 -17.83
CA TYR A 115 -21.95 0.42 -19.23
C TYR A 115 -21.57 -1.05 -19.36
N TYR A 116 -21.90 -1.65 -20.49
CA TYR A 116 -21.41 -2.99 -20.81
C TYR A 116 -21.29 -3.19 -22.31
N TRP A 117 -20.30 -4.00 -22.67
CA TRP A 117 -20.18 -4.59 -23.99
C TRP A 117 -20.89 -5.94 -24.03
N GLU A 118 -21.50 -6.24 -25.15
CA GLU A 118 -21.96 -7.57 -25.52
C GLU A 118 -21.23 -8.04 -26.77
N ALA A 119 -20.76 -9.28 -26.73
CA ALA A 119 -20.19 -9.97 -27.88
C ALA A 119 -21.20 -10.98 -28.44
N TRP A 120 -21.46 -10.87 -29.73
CA TRP A 120 -22.35 -11.75 -30.48
C TRP A 120 -21.57 -12.40 -31.62
N ILE A 121 -21.76 -13.70 -31.83
CA ILE A 121 -21.17 -14.47 -32.93
C ILE A 121 -22.29 -15.21 -33.65
N GLU A 122 -22.43 -15.01 -34.96
CA GLU A 122 -23.55 -15.56 -35.77
C GLU A 122 -24.92 -15.28 -35.13
N ASP A 123 -25.16 -14.01 -34.79
CA ASP A 123 -26.39 -13.51 -34.15
C ASP A 123 -26.77 -14.16 -32.81
N GLU A 124 -25.85 -14.89 -32.18
CA GLU A 124 -26.02 -15.41 -30.82
C GLU A 124 -25.16 -14.63 -29.82
N LYS A 125 -25.75 -14.20 -28.70
CA LYS A 125 -25.04 -13.54 -27.61
C LYS A 125 -24.16 -14.54 -26.87
N ILE A 126 -22.86 -14.28 -26.86
CA ILE A 126 -21.86 -15.19 -26.25
C ILE A 126 -21.37 -14.68 -24.89
N ALA A 127 -21.22 -13.37 -24.73
CA ALA A 127 -20.73 -12.80 -23.48
C ALA A 127 -21.19 -11.35 -23.27
N SER A 128 -21.19 -10.92 -22.01
CA SER A 128 -21.30 -9.52 -21.61
C SER A 128 -20.19 -9.15 -20.65
N LYS A 129 -19.65 -7.93 -20.77
CA LYS A 129 -18.62 -7.41 -19.86
C LYS A 129 -18.97 -5.99 -19.44
N TYR A 130 -19.21 -5.82 -18.15
CA TYR A 130 -19.50 -4.52 -17.54
C TYR A 130 -18.22 -3.71 -17.30
N PHE A 131 -18.36 -2.40 -17.47
CA PHE A 131 -17.38 -1.40 -17.11
C PHE A 131 -18.07 -0.14 -16.56
N TYR A 132 -17.29 0.68 -15.88
CA TYR A 132 -17.73 1.85 -15.14
C TYR A 132 -16.92 3.05 -15.60
N VAL A 133 -17.63 4.12 -15.90
CA VAL A 133 -17.00 5.42 -16.12
C VAL A 133 -17.33 6.23 -14.88
N ASP A 134 -16.31 6.72 -14.20
CA ASP A 134 -16.43 7.52 -12.98
C ASP A 134 -15.62 8.80 -13.11
N ASP A 135 -15.99 9.81 -12.32
CA ASP A 135 -15.28 11.08 -12.33
C ASP A 135 -14.16 11.05 -11.30
N TYR A 136 -12.94 10.86 -11.79
CA TYR A 136 -11.72 10.88 -11.00
C TYR A 136 -11.04 12.25 -11.02
N GLY A 137 -11.64 13.28 -11.64
CA GLY A 137 -11.05 14.60 -11.84
C GLY A 137 -9.91 14.63 -12.87
N ASP A 138 -9.44 15.83 -13.19
CA ASP A 138 -8.43 16.07 -14.24
C ASP A 138 -7.00 15.73 -13.78
N GLU A 139 -6.72 15.88 -12.48
CA GLU A 139 -5.36 15.75 -11.92
C GLU A 139 -5.03 14.35 -11.40
N TRP A 140 -5.66 13.28 -11.90
CA TRP A 140 -5.29 11.92 -11.43
C TRP A 140 -3.83 11.55 -11.78
N ASP A 141 -3.08 12.37 -12.53
CA ASP A 141 -1.62 12.25 -12.73
C ASP A 141 -0.83 12.38 -11.43
N ASN A 142 -1.39 13.08 -10.45
CA ASN A 142 -0.81 13.26 -9.13
C ASN A 142 -1.87 12.83 -8.11
N LEU A 143 -1.57 11.87 -7.22
CA LEU A 143 -2.43 11.54 -6.08
C LEU A 143 -2.70 12.71 -5.11
N SER A 144 -2.28 13.93 -5.46
CA SER A 144 -2.79 15.19 -4.94
C SER A 144 -4.23 15.50 -5.39
N ASN A 145 -4.92 14.59 -6.09
CA ASN A 145 -6.35 14.76 -6.34
C ASN A 145 -7.18 14.43 -5.08
N ASN A 146 -8.11 15.33 -4.75
CA ASN A 146 -8.86 15.43 -3.51
C ASN A 146 -9.92 14.34 -3.27
N LYS A 147 -9.79 13.12 -3.82
CA LYS A 147 -10.83 12.06 -3.69
C LYS A 147 -10.42 10.83 -2.88
N LEU A 148 -9.16 10.43 -2.90
CA LEU A 148 -8.71 9.22 -2.22
C LEU A 148 -7.27 9.36 -1.75
N GLU A 149 -7.01 9.00 -0.50
CA GLU A 149 -5.67 9.00 0.08
C GLU A 149 -5.34 7.62 0.64
N LEU A 150 -4.25 7.02 0.18
CA LEU A 150 -3.74 5.77 0.76
C LEU A 150 -3.09 6.08 2.12
N GLN A 151 -3.67 5.57 3.19
CA GLN A 151 -3.17 5.73 4.55
C GLN A 151 -2.23 4.60 4.96
N ALA A 152 -2.50 3.37 4.51
CA ALA A 152 -1.68 2.20 4.84
C ALA A 152 -1.77 1.11 3.78
N MET A 153 -0.69 0.36 3.66
CA MET A 153 -0.56 -0.88 2.90
C MET A 153 0.27 -1.84 3.74
N LYS A 154 -0.37 -2.86 4.33
CA LYS A 154 0.30 -3.85 5.19
C LYS A 154 0.17 -5.22 4.59
N LEU A 155 1.24 -6.01 4.69
CA LEU A 155 1.27 -7.36 4.13
C LEU A 155 1.05 -8.41 5.21
N TYR A 156 0.37 -9.50 4.85
CA TYR A 156 0.12 -10.63 5.75
C TYR A 156 0.01 -11.94 4.96
N GLU A 157 0.23 -13.08 5.62
CA GLU A 157 0.00 -14.41 5.05
C GLU A 157 -1.46 -14.81 5.22
N GLY A 158 -2.00 -15.53 4.23
CA GLY A 158 -3.35 -16.09 4.33
C GLY A 158 -3.57 -17.34 3.50
N SER A 159 -4.77 -17.92 3.67
CA SER A 159 -5.30 -18.95 2.77
C SER A 159 -6.03 -18.31 1.58
N PHE A 160 -6.53 -19.11 0.63
CA PHE A 160 -7.37 -18.62 -0.46
C PHE A 160 -8.65 -17.91 0.00
N GLU A 161 -9.17 -18.27 1.18
CA GLU A 161 -10.37 -17.66 1.76
C GLU A 161 -10.09 -16.29 2.42
N ASP A 162 -8.83 -15.85 2.40
CA ASP A 162 -8.34 -14.69 3.14
C ASP A 162 -8.43 -14.89 4.68
N VAL A 163 -7.86 -13.96 5.44
CA VAL A 163 -7.87 -13.94 6.91
C VAL A 163 -8.74 -12.77 7.38
N LYS A 164 -9.55 -13.02 8.42
CA LYS A 164 -10.39 -11.97 9.03
C LYS A 164 -9.51 -10.86 9.62
N GLU A 165 -9.96 -9.61 9.54
CA GLU A 165 -9.15 -8.44 9.93
C GLU A 165 -8.57 -8.52 11.35
N ASN A 166 -9.34 -9.05 12.31
CA ASN A 166 -8.93 -9.21 13.71
C ASN A 166 -7.91 -10.34 13.94
N GLU A 167 -7.74 -11.25 12.98
CA GLU A 167 -6.83 -12.40 13.04
C GLU A 167 -5.56 -12.16 12.19
N ARG A 168 -5.46 -11.02 11.50
CA ARG A 168 -4.34 -10.71 10.60
C ARG A 168 -3.05 -10.47 11.38
N LYS A 169 -2.04 -11.27 11.06
CA LYS A 169 -0.66 -11.11 11.50
C LYS A 169 0.16 -10.46 10.39
N TYR A 170 0.59 -9.22 10.59
CA TYR A 170 1.34 -8.49 9.57
C TYR A 170 2.82 -8.86 9.58
N LEU A 171 3.36 -9.10 8.39
CA LEU A 171 4.70 -9.65 8.21
C LEU A 171 5.54 -8.74 7.32
N LYS A 172 6.80 -8.56 7.70
CA LYS A 172 7.85 -7.97 6.84
C LYS A 172 8.71 -9.05 6.16
N VAL A 173 8.84 -10.21 6.81
CA VAL A 173 9.51 -11.40 6.27
C VAL A 173 8.55 -12.58 6.34
N PHE A 174 8.38 -13.25 5.19
CA PHE A 174 7.46 -14.36 4.97
C PHE A 174 8.23 -15.69 4.95
N SER A 175 7.69 -16.73 5.57
CA SER A 175 8.35 -18.04 5.60
C SER A 175 8.19 -18.81 4.28
N THR A 176 9.30 -19.24 3.69
CA THR A 176 9.35 -20.06 2.47
C THR A 176 8.66 -21.42 2.63
N ASP A 177 8.47 -21.93 3.85
CA ASP A 177 7.86 -23.24 4.10
C ASP A 177 6.37 -23.16 4.39
N HIS A 178 5.87 -21.98 4.75
CA HIS A 178 4.50 -21.80 5.23
C HIS A 178 3.68 -20.85 4.36
N THR A 179 4.29 -19.87 3.70
CA THR A 179 3.56 -18.86 2.94
C THR A 179 2.85 -19.45 1.73
N ARG A 180 1.52 -19.32 1.74
CA ARG A 180 0.62 -19.70 0.64
C ARG A 180 0.29 -18.49 -0.22
N TYR A 181 -0.31 -17.49 0.39
CA TYR A 181 -0.68 -16.22 -0.23
C TYR A 181 -0.05 -15.07 0.51
N VAL A 182 0.45 -14.09 -0.24
CA VAL A 182 0.80 -12.78 0.28
C VAL A 182 -0.36 -11.86 -0.04
N TYR A 183 -1.04 -11.40 1.00
CA TYR A 183 -2.11 -10.40 0.91
C TYR A 183 -1.57 -9.02 1.25
N ALA A 184 -2.12 -8.00 0.62
CA ALA A 184 -2.03 -6.62 1.09
C ALA A 184 -3.39 -6.16 1.62
N GLU A 185 -3.39 -5.64 2.85
CA GLU A 185 -4.45 -4.81 3.40
C GLU A 185 -4.15 -3.36 3.05
N LEU A 186 -5.05 -2.73 2.31
CA LEU A 186 -5.02 -1.33 1.92
C LEU A 186 -6.06 -0.56 2.72
N LYS A 187 -5.64 0.55 3.33
CA LYS A 187 -6.53 1.49 4.01
C LYS A 187 -6.50 2.81 3.27
N PHE A 188 -7.66 3.26 2.83
CA PHE A 188 -7.82 4.54 2.16
C PHE A 188 -8.74 5.45 2.96
N SER A 189 -8.43 6.75 2.98
CA SER A 189 -9.37 7.80 3.34
C SER A 189 -10.09 8.24 2.07
N ASN A 190 -11.43 8.12 2.07
CA ASN A 190 -12.28 8.65 1.02
C ASN A 190 -12.56 10.14 1.30
N LYS A 191 -12.19 10.98 0.35
CA LYS A 191 -12.39 12.43 0.42
C LYS A 191 -13.63 12.88 -0.37
N ASP A 192 -14.20 12.02 -1.23
CA ASP A 192 -15.49 12.27 -1.90
C ASP A 192 -16.63 11.60 -1.15
N LEU A 193 -17.17 12.31 -0.15
CA LEU A 193 -18.31 11.87 0.66
C LEU A 193 -19.67 12.27 0.06
N THR A 194 -19.69 12.67 -1.20
CA THR A 194 -20.91 13.20 -1.83
C THR A 194 -21.46 12.29 -2.91
N HIS A 195 -20.61 11.46 -3.50
CA HIS A 195 -20.99 10.58 -4.60
C HIS A 195 -20.57 9.14 -4.37
N ASN A 196 -21.38 8.20 -4.85
CA ASN A 196 -20.94 6.82 -5.03
C ASN A 196 -20.02 6.75 -6.25
N TRP A 197 -18.99 5.93 -6.18
CA TRP A 197 -18.03 5.73 -7.27
C TRP A 197 -17.38 4.34 -7.17
N ASN A 198 -16.79 3.87 -8.26
CA ASN A 198 -16.12 2.57 -8.31
C ASN A 198 -14.62 2.78 -8.35
N LEU A 199 -13.88 2.00 -7.56
CA LEU A 199 -12.43 1.93 -7.53
C LEU A 199 -11.97 0.57 -8.02
N GLU A 200 -11.08 0.55 -8.99
CA GLU A 200 -10.41 -0.69 -9.42
C GLU A 200 -8.95 -0.63 -9.04
N ILE A 201 -8.53 -1.58 -8.22
CA ILE A 201 -7.15 -1.72 -7.78
C ILE A 201 -6.51 -2.91 -8.48
N PHE A 202 -5.24 -2.74 -8.80
CA PHE A 202 -4.37 -3.79 -9.32
C PHE A 202 -3.21 -3.95 -8.35
N LEU A 203 -3.08 -5.13 -7.78
CA LEU A 203 -1.95 -5.48 -6.92
C LEU A 203 -1.01 -6.40 -7.71
N LYS A 204 0.22 -5.95 -7.94
CA LYS A 204 1.22 -6.69 -8.71
C LYS A 204 2.38 -7.07 -7.80
N PHE A 205 2.83 -8.30 -7.92
CA PHE A 205 3.94 -8.83 -7.15
C PHE A 205 5.11 -9.08 -8.08
N TYR A 206 6.27 -8.51 -7.74
CA TYR A 206 7.51 -8.70 -8.50
C TYR A 206 8.59 -9.28 -7.61
N ASN A 207 9.48 -10.06 -8.19
CA ASN A 207 10.73 -10.44 -7.51
C ASN A 207 11.80 -9.34 -7.72
N HIS A 208 12.97 -9.55 -7.11
CA HIS A 208 14.13 -8.69 -7.27
C HIS A 208 14.57 -8.47 -8.73
N ALA A 209 14.36 -9.46 -9.61
CA ALA A 209 14.66 -9.35 -11.04
C ALA A 209 13.60 -8.57 -11.83
N ARG A 210 12.59 -8.00 -11.16
CA ARG A 210 11.43 -7.31 -11.77
C ARG A 210 10.57 -8.20 -12.66
N GLU A 211 10.63 -9.51 -12.45
CA GLU A 211 9.73 -10.46 -13.08
C GLU A 211 8.38 -10.44 -12.36
N LEU A 212 7.29 -10.32 -13.12
CA LEU A 212 5.94 -10.35 -12.57
C LEU A 212 5.63 -11.76 -12.06
N LYS A 213 5.57 -11.92 -10.74
CA LYS A 213 5.18 -13.18 -10.09
C LYS A 213 3.69 -13.42 -10.18
N GLY A 214 2.90 -12.36 -10.03
CA GLY A 214 1.46 -12.47 -10.00
C GLY A 214 0.78 -11.12 -9.96
N GLN A 215 -0.50 -11.12 -10.32
CA GLN A 215 -1.35 -9.94 -10.25
C GLN A 215 -2.73 -10.36 -9.76
N VAL A 216 -3.33 -9.52 -8.93
CA VAL A 216 -4.74 -9.60 -8.56
C VAL A 216 -5.42 -8.26 -8.85
N THR A 217 -6.64 -8.32 -9.38
CA THR A 217 -7.46 -7.14 -9.65
C THR A 217 -8.70 -7.20 -8.76
N LYS A 218 -9.06 -6.08 -8.12
CA LYS A 218 -10.24 -6.00 -7.26
C LYS A 218 -11.02 -4.73 -7.58
N LEU A 219 -12.30 -4.91 -7.87
CA LEU A 219 -13.27 -3.83 -8.04
C LEU A 219 -13.96 -3.58 -6.69
N VAL A 220 -13.96 -2.33 -6.25
CA VAL A 220 -14.53 -1.86 -4.99
C VAL A 220 -15.57 -0.79 -5.30
N LYS A 221 -16.75 -0.91 -4.70
CA LYS A 221 -17.82 0.09 -4.82
C LYS A 221 -17.80 0.96 -3.58
N ILE A 222 -17.44 2.22 -3.72
CA ILE A 222 -17.33 3.18 -2.64
C ILE A 222 -18.64 3.95 -2.53
N LYS A 223 -19.18 4.02 -1.32
CA LYS A 223 -20.39 4.79 -1.02
C LYS A 223 -20.05 6.21 -0.59
N SER A 224 -20.94 7.15 -0.85
CA SER A 224 -20.77 8.55 -0.46
C SER A 224 -20.66 8.74 1.07
N ASN A 225 -21.16 7.83 1.89
CA ASN A 225 -21.09 7.96 3.35
C ASN A 225 -19.94 7.16 3.99
N GLU A 226 -19.02 6.62 3.19
CA GLU A 226 -17.89 5.81 3.65
C GLU A 226 -16.63 6.66 3.61
N ASP A 227 -16.10 7.05 4.78
CA ASP A 227 -14.90 7.87 4.95
C ASP A 227 -13.60 7.03 4.97
N LYS A 228 -13.72 5.77 5.36
CA LYS A 228 -12.61 4.81 5.42
C LYS A 228 -12.94 3.58 4.59
N ILE A 229 -12.04 3.25 3.67
CA ILE A 229 -12.18 2.10 2.78
C ILE A 229 -11.05 1.11 3.11
N ASN A 230 -11.44 -0.09 3.51
CA ASN A 230 -10.50 -1.20 3.76
C ASN A 230 -10.62 -2.23 2.64
N VAL A 231 -9.50 -2.52 1.97
CA VAL A 231 -9.45 -3.47 0.86
C VAL A 231 -8.33 -4.47 1.08
N SER A 232 -8.66 -5.76 1.17
CA SER A 232 -7.65 -6.83 1.07
C SER A 232 -7.59 -7.39 -0.35
N ALA A 233 -6.40 -7.65 -0.85
CA ALA A 233 -6.18 -8.41 -2.08
C ALA A 233 -4.85 -9.15 -1.99
N GLY A 234 -4.82 -10.41 -2.42
CA GLY A 234 -3.63 -11.24 -2.32
C GLY A 234 -3.43 -12.13 -3.52
N TRP A 235 -2.20 -12.61 -3.68
CA TRP A 235 -1.82 -13.56 -4.71
C TRP A 235 -0.96 -14.67 -4.10
N GLY A 236 -1.11 -15.88 -4.64
CA GLY A 236 -0.39 -17.05 -4.16
C GLY A 236 -1.02 -18.35 -4.61
N SER A 237 -0.79 -19.39 -3.83
CA SER A 237 -1.28 -20.75 -4.10
C SER A 237 -1.68 -21.43 -2.79
N ASN A 238 -2.63 -22.36 -2.85
CA ASN A 238 -2.98 -23.23 -1.71
C ASN A 238 -1.85 -24.16 -1.30
N ILE A 239 -0.81 -24.27 -2.12
CA ILE A 239 0.39 -25.06 -1.84
C ILE A 239 1.38 -24.17 -1.10
N LYS A 240 1.78 -24.61 0.11
CA LYS A 240 2.82 -23.97 0.90
C LYS A 240 4.16 -23.96 0.15
N GLY A 241 4.92 -22.89 0.33
CA GLY A 241 6.22 -22.73 -0.33
C GLY A 241 6.14 -22.51 -1.83
N SER A 242 5.11 -21.81 -2.28
CA SER A 242 5.02 -21.27 -3.65
C SER A 242 5.90 -20.03 -3.83
N TRP A 243 6.27 -19.38 -2.74
CA TRP A 243 7.23 -18.29 -2.68
C TRP A 243 8.64 -18.85 -2.44
N ARG A 244 9.64 -18.28 -3.11
CA ARG A 244 11.03 -18.69 -3.00
C ARG A 244 11.77 -17.65 -2.17
N LYS A 245 12.85 -18.05 -1.51
CA LYS A 245 13.71 -17.11 -0.79
C LYS A 245 14.14 -15.95 -1.70
N GLY A 246 14.03 -14.73 -1.20
CA GLY A 246 14.45 -13.52 -1.90
C GLY A 246 13.62 -12.29 -1.59
N TYR A 247 13.97 -11.19 -2.26
CA TYR A 247 13.28 -9.91 -2.14
C TYR A 247 12.18 -9.75 -3.18
N TYR A 248 11.08 -9.18 -2.74
CA TYR A 248 9.89 -8.94 -3.55
C TYR A 248 9.33 -7.55 -3.31
N THR A 249 8.49 -7.09 -4.23
CA THR A 249 7.69 -5.87 -4.08
C THR A 249 6.23 -6.17 -4.37
N ALA A 250 5.34 -5.65 -3.53
CA ALA A 250 3.92 -5.54 -3.82
C ALA A 250 3.62 -4.10 -4.28
N GLU A 251 3.10 -3.97 -5.48
CA GLU A 251 2.82 -2.69 -6.13
C GLU A 251 1.32 -2.48 -6.30
N LEU A 252 0.82 -1.37 -5.76
CA LEU A 252 -0.54 -0.92 -5.97
C LEU A 252 -0.60 -0.02 -7.19
N VAL A 253 -1.40 -0.42 -8.18
CA VAL A 253 -1.67 0.34 -9.39
C VAL A 253 -3.16 0.68 -9.46
N ILE A 254 -3.49 1.94 -9.73
CA ILE A 254 -4.86 2.44 -9.88
C ILE A 254 -4.89 3.34 -11.11
N MET A 255 -5.87 3.15 -12.00
CA MET A 255 -5.99 3.92 -13.25
C MET A 255 -4.67 3.98 -14.05
N ASP A 256 -4.00 2.83 -14.18
CA ASP A 256 -2.71 2.65 -14.87
C ASP A 256 -1.52 3.40 -14.27
N LYS A 257 -1.64 3.93 -13.04
CA LYS A 257 -0.56 4.62 -12.32
C LYS A 257 -0.09 3.82 -11.12
N LEU A 258 1.22 3.78 -10.93
CA LEU A 258 1.83 3.25 -9.72
C LEU A 258 1.53 4.20 -8.56
N ILE A 259 0.77 3.72 -7.58
CA ILE A 259 0.31 4.51 -6.43
C ILE A 259 1.22 4.26 -5.24
N ALA A 260 1.55 3.00 -4.99
CA ALA A 260 2.40 2.62 -3.87
C ALA A 260 3.20 1.36 -4.16
N VAL A 261 4.35 1.27 -3.53
CA VAL A 261 5.21 0.08 -3.51
C VAL A 261 5.55 -0.23 -2.07
N THR A 262 5.38 -1.49 -1.66
CA THR A 262 5.90 -1.98 -0.39
C THR A 262 6.79 -3.20 -0.63
N PRO A 263 8.05 -3.18 -0.16
CA PRO A 263 8.94 -4.33 -0.28
C PRO A 263 8.60 -5.39 0.77
N PHE A 264 8.90 -6.64 0.49
CA PHE A 264 8.92 -7.70 1.50
C PHE A 264 9.97 -8.74 1.15
N GLU A 265 10.36 -9.50 2.15
CA GLU A 265 11.32 -10.60 2.01
C GLU A 265 10.61 -11.93 2.24
N VAL A 266 11.08 -12.95 1.53
CA VAL A 266 10.75 -14.33 1.82
C VAL A 266 12.04 -15.00 2.28
N ASP A 267 12.05 -15.59 3.47
CA ASP A 267 13.18 -16.33 4.04
C ASP A 267 12.67 -17.57 4.80
N PHE A 268 13.54 -18.29 5.51
CA PHE A 268 13.16 -19.45 6.33
C PHE A 268 12.26 -19.05 7.50
N ASP A 269 12.63 -17.95 8.16
CA ASP A 269 11.91 -17.41 9.31
C ASP A 269 10.77 -16.48 8.89
N GLU A 270 9.76 -16.40 9.76
CA GLU A 270 8.70 -15.41 9.66
C GLU A 270 8.98 -14.29 10.66
N ILE A 271 8.96 -13.03 10.19
CA ILE A 271 9.17 -11.87 11.05
C ILE A 271 7.99 -10.91 10.94
N GLU A 272 7.33 -10.71 12.08
CA GLU A 272 6.25 -9.74 12.24
C GLU A 272 6.73 -8.31 12.03
N GLY A 273 5.88 -7.51 11.41
CA GLY A 273 6.12 -6.11 11.15
C GLY A 273 5.38 -5.63 9.92
N ALA A 274 5.39 -4.31 9.72
CA ALA A 274 5.02 -3.72 8.45
C ALA A 274 6.30 -3.26 7.75
N SER A 275 6.33 -3.39 6.43
CA SER A 275 7.36 -2.80 5.59
C SER A 275 7.04 -1.33 5.33
N PRO A 276 8.05 -0.49 5.03
CA PRO A 276 7.80 0.86 4.55
C PRO A 276 6.98 0.83 3.26
N ILE A 277 6.24 1.92 3.04
CA ILE A 277 5.43 2.10 1.85
C ILE A 277 5.98 3.33 1.14
N GLN A 278 6.43 3.15 -0.09
CA GLN A 278 6.74 4.26 -0.97
C GLN A 278 5.47 4.64 -1.72
N ILE A 279 4.91 5.82 -1.44
CA ILE A 279 3.76 6.38 -2.13
C ILE A 279 4.25 7.34 -3.21
N PHE A 280 3.66 7.24 -4.39
CA PHE A 280 3.99 8.09 -5.53
C PHE A 280 2.89 9.13 -5.72
N SER A 281 3.26 10.38 -6.03
CA SER A 281 2.33 11.43 -6.45
C SER A 281 3.01 12.23 -7.56
N GLY A 282 2.67 11.88 -8.80
CA GLY A 282 3.44 12.30 -9.96
C GLY A 282 4.87 11.79 -9.88
N ASP A 283 5.83 12.70 -10.09
CA ASP A 283 7.27 12.40 -10.03
C ASP A 283 7.83 12.35 -8.60
N LYS A 284 7.02 12.70 -7.59
CA LYS A 284 7.45 12.70 -6.18
C LYS A 284 7.15 11.35 -5.54
N ALA A 285 8.14 10.79 -4.86
CA ALA A 285 7.97 9.64 -3.98
C ALA A 285 8.09 10.08 -2.52
N MET A 286 7.10 9.69 -1.71
CA MET A 286 7.11 9.85 -0.26
C MET A 286 7.26 8.48 0.39
N LEU A 287 8.25 8.32 1.26
CA LEU A 287 8.40 7.12 2.06
C LEU A 287 7.59 7.26 3.35
N LEU A 288 6.49 6.52 3.45
CA LEU A 288 5.83 6.27 4.71
C LEU A 288 6.56 5.12 5.39
N GLN A 289 7.32 5.44 6.44
CA GLN A 289 7.85 4.40 7.30
C GLN A 289 6.68 3.71 8.02
N PRO A 290 6.81 2.41 8.33
CA PRO A 290 5.84 1.69 9.13
C PRO A 290 6.01 2.17 10.58
N ASP A 291 5.58 3.40 10.85
CA ASP A 291 5.56 3.95 12.19
C ASP A 291 4.39 3.34 12.96
N PHE A 292 4.66 2.98 14.21
CA PHE A 292 3.66 2.64 15.20
C PHE A 292 2.54 3.70 15.17
N LYS A 293 1.42 3.34 14.51
CA LYS A 293 0.12 4.02 14.48
C LYS A 293 0.08 5.43 13.89
N ILE A 294 -0.42 5.51 12.65
CA ILE A 294 -1.18 6.66 12.15
C ILE A 294 -2.53 6.68 12.90
N GLU A 295 -3.01 7.88 13.28
CA GLU A 295 -4.26 8.17 14.00
C GLU A 295 -4.34 7.67 15.45
N GLN A 296 -3.60 8.29 16.36
CA GLN A 296 -4.13 8.48 17.72
C GLN A 296 -4.16 9.97 17.97
N SER A 297 -5.21 10.53 18.59
CA SER A 297 -5.18 11.90 19.14
C SER A 297 -4.13 12.04 20.25
N TYR A 298 -3.81 13.25 20.72
CA TYR A 298 -2.93 13.38 21.90
C TYR A 298 -3.52 12.60 23.09
N ASP A 299 -4.83 12.71 23.25
CA ASP A 299 -5.58 12.06 24.32
C ASP A 299 -5.52 10.54 24.23
N GLU A 300 -5.63 9.95 23.04
CA GLU A 300 -5.52 8.49 22.86
C GLU A 300 -4.13 7.92 23.14
N VAL A 301 -3.06 8.67 22.82
CA VAL A 301 -1.69 8.24 23.14
C VAL A 301 -1.47 8.34 24.65
N LEU A 302 -1.96 9.42 25.26
CA LEU A 302 -1.87 9.63 26.71
C LEU A 302 -2.69 8.60 27.48
N GLU A 303 -3.91 8.29 27.05
CA GLU A 303 -4.77 7.28 27.66
C GLU A 303 -4.15 5.89 27.58
N LYS A 304 -3.60 5.53 26.41
CA LYS A 304 -2.86 4.27 26.25
C LYS A 304 -1.63 4.23 27.15
N PHE A 305 -0.93 5.34 27.29
CA PHE A 305 0.23 5.45 28.18
C PHE A 305 -0.16 5.31 29.66
N GLU A 306 -1.26 5.95 30.08
CA GLU A 306 -1.84 5.82 31.42
C GLU A 306 -2.37 4.41 31.72
N SER A 307 -2.80 3.67 30.69
CA SER A 307 -3.27 2.27 30.83
C SER A 307 -2.15 1.27 31.14
N LEU A 308 -0.87 1.63 30.94
CA LEU A 308 0.25 0.73 31.24
C LEU A 308 0.36 0.48 32.74
N ILE A 309 0.53 -0.78 33.15
CA ILE A 309 0.66 -1.13 34.57
C ILE A 309 2.03 -0.65 35.09
N GLY A 310 2.03 0.11 36.19
CA GLY A 310 3.24 0.64 36.83
C GLY A 310 3.68 2.01 36.29
N LEU A 311 5.00 2.28 36.33
CA LEU A 311 5.65 3.49 35.77
C LEU A 311 5.17 4.83 36.35
N GLN A 312 4.69 4.84 37.60
CA GLN A 312 4.04 6.00 38.24
C GLN A 312 4.90 7.27 38.21
N THR A 313 6.22 7.15 38.40
CA THR A 313 7.15 8.29 38.35
C THR A 313 7.17 8.95 36.97
N ILE A 314 7.18 8.16 35.89
CA ILE A 314 7.23 8.65 34.52
C ILE A 314 5.88 9.24 34.12
N LYS A 315 4.78 8.59 34.52
CA LYS A 315 3.42 9.13 34.34
C LYS A 315 3.25 10.50 34.97
N LYS A 316 3.73 10.64 36.20
CA LYS A 316 3.76 11.93 36.89
C LYS A 316 4.60 12.96 36.12
N GLN A 317 5.82 12.62 35.71
CA GLN A 317 6.70 13.52 34.94
C GLN A 317 6.07 13.98 33.62
N ILE A 318 5.47 13.07 32.84
CA ILE A 318 4.81 13.42 31.57
C ILE A 318 3.59 14.30 31.84
N SER A 319 2.81 14.00 32.88
CA SER A 319 1.71 14.86 33.31
C SER A 319 2.20 16.26 33.68
N ASP A 320 3.30 16.37 34.42
CA ASP A 320 3.89 17.65 34.83
C ASP A 320 4.44 18.43 33.62
N HIS A 321 5.12 17.77 32.68
CA HIS A 321 5.55 18.38 31.42
C HIS A 321 4.36 18.86 30.61
N SER A 322 3.27 18.10 30.54
CA SER A 322 2.06 18.50 29.82
C SER A 322 1.41 19.75 30.41
N ARG A 323 1.38 19.88 31.74
CA ARG A 323 0.88 21.08 32.44
C ARG A 323 1.79 22.26 32.20
N TYR A 324 3.10 22.06 32.27
CA TYR A 324 4.08 23.11 32.07
C TYR A 324 4.05 23.63 30.62
N ILE A 325 3.96 22.77 29.62
CA ILE A 325 3.82 23.19 28.21
C ILE A 325 2.54 23.98 27.97
N LYS A 326 1.40 23.55 28.54
CA LYS A 326 0.15 24.32 28.47
C LYS A 326 0.29 25.70 29.13
N TYR A 327 1.02 25.77 30.25
CA TYR A 327 1.32 27.03 30.91
C TYR A 327 2.19 27.95 30.04
N LEU A 328 3.22 27.42 29.37
CA LEU A 328 4.06 28.19 28.44
C LEU A 328 3.28 28.68 27.20
N GLN A 329 2.42 27.83 26.62
CA GLN A 329 1.52 28.23 25.53
C GLN A 329 0.64 29.42 25.93
N LEU A 330 0.05 29.38 27.13
CA LEU A 330 -0.75 30.47 27.67
C LEU A 330 0.06 31.77 27.90
N ARG A 331 1.32 31.66 28.30
CA ARG A 331 2.23 32.82 28.46
C ARG A 331 2.58 33.45 27.12
N LYS A 332 2.86 32.61 26.12
CA LYS A 332 3.15 33.03 24.74
C LYS A 332 1.96 33.74 24.10
N GLU A 333 0.74 33.23 24.28
CA GLU A 333 -0.51 33.89 23.85
C GLU A 333 -0.69 35.27 24.48
N ARG A 334 -0.15 35.49 25.68
CA ARG A 334 -0.18 36.76 26.41
C ARG A 334 1.04 37.65 26.16
N GLY A 335 1.90 37.30 25.20
CA GLY A 335 3.03 38.12 24.77
C GLY A 335 4.22 38.16 25.73
N LEU A 336 4.31 37.22 26.67
CA LEU A 336 5.45 37.10 27.59
C LEU A 336 6.61 36.36 26.89
N LYS A 337 7.83 36.91 26.99
CA LYS A 337 9.05 36.25 26.49
C LYS A 337 9.54 35.20 27.50
N GLU A 338 10.15 34.14 26.97
CA GLU A 338 10.67 32.99 27.71
C GLU A 338 12.18 32.86 27.47
N GLU A 339 12.92 32.46 28.52
CA GLU A 339 14.38 32.27 28.49
C GLU A 339 14.82 30.89 28.99
N ASP A 340 13.91 30.02 29.45
CA ASP A 340 14.26 28.74 30.07
C ASP A 340 13.99 27.53 29.15
N ASP A 341 15.03 26.72 28.93
CA ASP A 341 14.94 25.45 28.22
C ASP A 341 14.34 24.34 29.11
N ILE A 342 13.45 23.53 28.52
CA ILE A 342 12.76 22.44 29.22
C ILE A 342 13.63 21.19 29.19
N ASN A 343 14.13 20.77 30.36
CA ASN A 343 14.87 19.51 30.47
C ASN A 343 13.91 18.31 30.43
N ILE A 344 13.98 17.52 29.36
CA ILE A 344 13.13 16.35 29.12
C ILE A 344 13.89 15.01 29.20
N HIS A 345 15.17 15.03 29.59
CA HIS A 345 15.97 13.81 29.70
C HIS A 345 15.48 12.96 30.88
N SER A 346 15.30 11.65 30.64
CA SER A 346 14.67 10.73 31.59
C SER A 346 15.48 9.45 31.72
N VAL A 347 15.48 8.84 32.92
CA VAL A 347 16.12 7.56 33.20
C VAL A 347 15.05 6.53 33.54
N PHE A 348 15.08 5.38 32.86
CA PHE A 348 14.15 4.27 33.10
C PHE A 348 14.86 3.13 33.84
N THR A 349 14.41 2.84 35.06
CA THR A 349 14.92 1.72 35.86
C THR A 349 13.86 0.62 35.97
N GLY A 350 14.22 -0.63 35.69
CA GLY A 350 13.32 -1.77 35.85
C GLY A 350 13.93 -3.05 35.26
N ASN A 351 13.35 -4.20 35.61
CA ASN A 351 13.80 -5.49 35.11
C ASN A 351 13.69 -5.60 33.57
N PRO A 352 14.47 -6.47 32.90
CA PRO A 352 14.25 -6.79 31.49
C PRO A 352 12.81 -7.22 31.23
N GLY A 353 12.27 -6.91 30.05
CA GLY A 353 10.91 -7.27 29.67
C GLY A 353 9.78 -6.39 30.23
N THR A 354 10.07 -5.34 31.02
CA THR A 354 9.03 -4.44 31.59
C THR A 354 8.56 -3.34 30.64
N GLY A 355 8.76 -3.50 29.33
CA GLY A 355 8.23 -2.57 28.31
C GLY A 355 8.94 -1.22 28.20
N LYS A 356 10.19 -1.08 28.67
CA LYS A 356 10.97 0.19 28.64
C LYS A 356 11.08 0.78 27.21
N THR A 357 11.40 -0.05 26.22
CA THR A 357 11.43 0.36 24.81
C THR A 357 10.07 0.84 24.31
N THR A 358 8.99 0.17 24.71
CA THR A 358 7.61 0.57 24.36
C THR A 358 7.25 1.93 24.95
N VAL A 359 7.67 2.19 26.19
CA VAL A 359 7.50 3.47 26.88
C VAL A 359 8.25 4.59 26.18
N ALA A 360 9.51 4.36 25.80
CA ALA A 360 10.31 5.34 25.06
C ALA A 360 9.64 5.73 23.73
N LYS A 361 9.11 4.74 22.99
CA LYS A 361 8.34 4.97 21.75
C LYS A 361 7.10 5.82 21.98
N MET A 362 6.35 5.56 23.06
CA MET A 362 5.18 6.38 23.41
C MET A 362 5.59 7.82 23.79
N MET A 363 6.69 7.99 24.52
CA MET A 363 7.20 9.32 24.89
C MET A 363 7.59 10.16 23.68
N GLY A 364 8.29 9.57 22.69
CA GLY A 364 8.60 10.26 21.43
C GLY A 364 7.35 10.77 20.72
N ALA A 365 6.29 9.96 20.67
CA ALA A 365 5.00 10.36 20.10
C ALA A 365 4.32 11.48 20.91
N ILE A 366 4.30 11.37 22.24
CA ILE A 366 3.69 12.37 23.15
C ILE A 366 4.41 13.72 23.01
N TYR A 367 5.74 13.74 23.09
CA TYR A 367 6.51 14.98 23.02
C TYR A 367 6.46 15.65 21.65
N LYS A 368 6.40 14.89 20.55
CA LYS A 368 6.11 15.45 19.22
C LYS A 368 4.76 16.18 19.20
N LYS A 369 3.72 15.54 19.75
CA LYS A 369 2.36 16.11 19.80
C LYS A 369 2.27 17.34 20.70
N MET A 370 3.10 17.40 21.74
CA MET A 370 3.22 18.57 22.62
C MET A 370 4.05 19.71 22.00
N GLY A 371 4.67 19.50 20.83
CA GLY A 371 5.53 20.49 20.18
C GLY A 371 6.92 20.62 20.80
N LEU A 372 7.30 19.68 21.68
CA LEU A 372 8.64 19.60 22.30
C LEU A 372 9.68 19.02 21.36
N LEU A 373 9.24 18.17 20.42
CA LEU A 373 10.10 17.52 19.43
C LEU A 373 9.60 17.83 18.01
N THR A 374 10.53 18.02 17.08
CA THR A 374 10.19 18.24 15.65
C THR A 374 9.77 16.94 14.96
N LYS A 375 10.19 15.78 15.49
CA LYS A 375 9.87 14.41 15.06
C LYS A 375 9.51 13.55 16.29
N GLY A 376 8.89 12.40 16.07
CA GLY A 376 8.43 11.51 17.16
C GLY A 376 9.08 10.13 17.15
N HIS A 377 10.11 9.96 16.32
CA HIS A 377 10.81 8.69 16.18
C HIS A 377 11.75 8.47 17.37
N VAL A 378 12.04 7.20 17.64
CA VAL A 378 12.97 6.79 18.69
C VAL A 378 14.10 6.01 18.05
N HIS A 379 15.34 6.45 18.26
CA HIS A 379 16.52 5.71 17.89
C HIS A 379 17.02 4.94 19.12
N GLU A 380 16.80 3.63 19.10
CA GLU A 380 17.27 2.70 20.12
C GLU A 380 18.71 2.26 19.80
N VAL A 381 19.57 2.31 20.81
CA VAL A 381 20.98 1.94 20.74
C VAL A 381 21.40 1.23 22.02
N ASP A 382 22.42 0.38 21.93
CA ASP A 382 23.09 -0.23 23.08
C ASP A 382 24.59 0.14 23.14
N ARG A 383 25.36 -0.52 24.01
CA ARG A 383 26.80 -0.31 24.13
C ARG A 383 27.56 -0.57 22.82
N SER A 384 27.20 -1.60 22.06
CA SER A 384 27.89 -1.99 20.83
C SER A 384 27.72 -0.96 19.70
N ASP A 385 26.57 -0.27 19.71
CA ASP A 385 26.28 0.83 18.79
C ASP A 385 27.07 2.10 19.11
N LEU A 386 27.35 2.34 20.41
CA LEU A 386 27.98 3.56 20.88
C LEU A 386 29.51 3.45 21.02
N VAL A 387 30.03 2.28 21.37
CA VAL A 387 31.44 2.06 21.70
C VAL A 387 32.18 1.40 20.53
N GLY A 388 33.34 1.95 20.15
CA GLY A 388 34.20 1.41 19.11
C GLY A 388 35.09 0.26 19.61
N GLU A 389 35.56 -0.59 18.69
CA GLU A 389 36.52 -1.66 19.01
C GLU A 389 37.96 -1.12 19.13
N TYR A 390 38.23 0.02 18.48
CA TYR A 390 39.55 0.65 18.40
C TYR A 390 39.50 2.12 18.82
N ILE A 391 40.65 2.63 19.26
CA ILE A 391 40.86 4.04 19.64
C ILE A 391 40.34 4.97 18.53
N GLY A 392 39.56 5.98 18.92
CA GLY A 392 39.05 7.01 18.00
C GLY A 392 37.78 6.64 17.23
N GLN A 393 37.25 5.43 17.39
CA GLN A 393 36.00 5.01 16.73
C GLN A 393 34.73 5.30 17.54
N THR A 394 34.85 5.47 18.86
CA THR A 394 33.72 5.76 19.76
C THR A 394 33.11 7.12 19.46
N ALA A 395 33.92 8.18 19.33
CA ALA A 395 33.37 9.52 19.10
C ALA A 395 32.52 9.66 17.82
N PRO A 396 32.94 9.13 16.66
CA PRO A 396 32.09 9.12 15.46
C PRO A 396 30.80 8.31 15.62
N LYS A 397 30.85 7.16 16.31
CA LYS A 397 29.67 6.31 16.56
C LYS A 397 28.61 7.04 17.38
N VAL A 398 29.01 7.62 18.52
CA VAL A 398 28.11 8.40 19.40
C VAL A 398 27.50 9.58 18.66
N LYS A 399 28.31 10.36 17.92
CA LYS A 399 27.81 11.48 17.11
C LYS A 399 26.81 11.04 16.04
N THR A 400 27.05 9.90 15.40
CA THR A 400 26.14 9.34 14.39
C THR A 400 24.82 8.90 15.02
N ALA A 401 24.86 8.25 16.18
CA ALA A 401 23.65 7.87 16.92
C ALA A 401 22.84 9.11 17.32
N ILE A 402 23.49 10.14 17.86
CA ILE A 402 22.85 11.42 18.20
C ILE A 402 22.24 12.07 16.95
N SER A 403 22.97 12.10 15.83
CA SER A 403 22.48 12.65 14.56
C SER A 403 21.22 11.94 14.07
N LYS A 404 21.16 10.61 14.15
CA LYS A 404 19.97 9.81 13.81
C LYS A 404 18.79 10.09 14.75
N ALA A 405 19.07 10.41 16.01
CA ALA A 405 18.06 10.74 17.02
C ALA A 405 17.58 12.20 16.96
N ARG A 406 18.26 13.11 16.26
CA ARG A 406 17.93 14.55 16.23
C ARG A 406 16.47 14.81 15.87
N GLY A 407 15.85 15.68 16.64
CA GLY A 407 14.42 15.99 16.55
C GLY A 407 13.50 14.91 17.10
N GLY A 408 14.00 13.74 17.53
CA GLY A 408 13.27 12.65 18.15
C GLY A 408 13.87 12.27 19.51
N VAL A 409 13.88 10.98 19.86
CA VAL A 409 14.44 10.49 21.14
C VAL A 409 15.60 9.53 20.88
N LEU A 410 16.73 9.73 21.57
CA LEU A 410 17.79 8.72 21.70
C LEU A 410 17.49 7.86 22.92
N PHE A 411 17.24 6.56 22.71
CA PHE A 411 17.02 5.60 23.78
C PHE A 411 18.25 4.69 23.90
N ILE A 412 18.94 4.79 25.03
CA ILE A 412 20.14 3.98 25.31
C ILE A 412 19.72 2.85 26.24
N ASP A 413 19.61 1.62 25.71
CA ASP A 413 19.33 0.47 26.55
C ASP A 413 20.57 0.07 27.33
N GLU A 414 20.35 -0.42 28.55
CA GLU A 414 21.41 -0.82 29.48
C GLU A 414 22.55 0.21 29.62
N ALA A 415 22.23 1.50 29.70
CA ALA A 415 23.22 2.59 29.72
C ALA A 415 24.30 2.44 30.83
N TYR A 416 24.01 1.72 31.91
CA TYR A 416 24.98 1.37 32.95
C TYR A 416 26.18 0.58 32.40
N ALA A 417 26.00 -0.16 31.31
CA ALA A 417 27.06 -0.89 30.63
C ALA A 417 28.14 0.03 30.06
N LEU A 418 27.87 1.33 29.83
CA LEU A 418 28.87 2.31 29.41
C LEU A 418 29.85 2.69 30.53
N ALA A 419 29.44 2.54 31.79
CA ALA A 419 30.16 2.99 32.98
C ALA A 419 30.85 1.84 33.75
N ARG A 420 31.42 0.84 33.05
CA ARG A 420 32.14 -0.27 33.69
C ARG A 420 33.36 0.26 34.47
N SER A 421 33.53 -0.24 35.68
CA SER A 421 34.50 0.22 36.68
C SER A 421 35.80 -0.59 36.75
N ASN A 422 36.12 -1.37 35.71
CA ASN A 422 37.38 -2.12 35.67
C ASN A 422 38.48 -1.28 35.02
N ASP A 423 39.65 -1.25 35.66
CA ASP A 423 40.92 -0.59 35.27
C ASP A 423 41.53 -1.12 33.94
N ASP A 424 40.71 -1.61 33.02
CA ASP A 424 41.15 -1.96 31.68
C ASP A 424 41.35 -0.68 30.89
N SER A 425 42.63 -0.33 30.68
CA SER A 425 43.12 0.74 29.78
C SER A 425 42.61 0.68 28.32
N LYS A 426 41.71 -0.26 28.00
CA LYS A 426 41.09 -0.50 26.69
C LYS A 426 39.57 -0.29 26.67
N ASP A 427 38.92 0.13 27.76
CA ASP A 427 37.47 0.42 27.74
C ASP A 427 37.17 1.87 27.29
N PHE A 428 36.62 2.00 26.09
CA PHE A 428 36.22 3.29 25.50
C PHE A 428 34.80 3.76 25.90
N GLY A 429 34.13 3.10 26.84
CA GLY A 429 32.79 3.48 27.31
C GLY A 429 32.75 4.86 27.98
N ARG A 430 33.83 5.25 28.65
CA ARG A 430 33.96 6.57 29.30
C ARG A 430 33.96 7.72 28.28
N GLU A 431 34.59 7.53 27.13
CA GLU A 431 34.59 8.49 26.02
C GLU A 431 33.16 8.73 25.50
N ALA A 432 32.35 7.67 25.42
CA ALA A 432 30.95 7.81 25.02
C ALA A 432 30.14 8.63 26.02
N ILE A 433 30.35 8.43 27.33
CA ILE A 433 29.69 9.19 28.40
C ILE A 433 30.05 10.68 28.31
N GLU A 434 31.33 11.00 28.12
CA GLU A 434 31.80 12.39 28.02
C GLU A 434 31.13 13.15 26.87
N ILE A 435 30.96 12.49 25.71
CA ILE A 435 30.30 13.08 24.54
C ILE A 435 28.79 13.23 24.79
N LEU A 436 28.13 12.23 25.36
CA LEU A 436 26.70 12.28 25.69
C LEU A 436 26.41 13.43 26.67
N VAL A 437 27.21 13.58 27.73
CA VAL A 437 27.06 14.68 28.71
C VAL A 437 27.23 16.03 28.04
N LYS A 438 28.24 16.19 27.18
CA LYS A 438 28.46 17.44 26.44
C LYS A 438 27.27 17.81 25.56
N GLU A 439 26.69 16.84 24.86
CA GLU A 439 25.55 17.04 23.96
C GLU A 439 24.23 17.28 24.72
N MET A 440 24.07 16.69 25.90
CA MET A 440 22.92 16.97 26.78
C MET A 440 22.94 18.38 27.38
N SER A 441 24.12 18.98 27.57
CA SER A 441 24.24 20.33 28.14
C SER A 441 24.30 21.44 27.09
N ASN A 442 25.00 21.21 25.97
CA ASN A 442 25.34 22.25 25.00
C ASN A 442 24.98 21.89 23.54
N GLY A 443 24.36 20.72 23.31
CA GLY A 443 23.98 20.29 21.98
C GLY A 443 22.74 21.03 21.47
N GLN A 444 22.62 21.18 20.15
CA GLN A 444 21.38 21.67 19.53
C GLN A 444 20.28 20.63 19.68
N GLY A 445 19.50 20.68 20.76
CA GLY A 445 18.36 19.78 21.05
C GLY A 445 17.47 19.54 19.83
#